data_AF-A0A6N4TA97-F1
#
_entry.id   AF-A0A6N4TA97-F1
#
_cell.length_a   1.000
_cell.length_b   1.000
_cell.length_c   1.000
_cell.angle_alpha   90.00
_cell.angle_beta   90.00
_cell.angle_gamma   90.00
#
_symmetry.space_group_name_H-M   'P 1'
#
loop_
_entity.id
_entity.type
_entity.pdbx_description
1 polymer ?
#
loop_
_entity_poly.entity_id
_entity_poly.type
_entity_poly.pdbx_seq_one_letter_code
_entity_poly.pdbx_strand_id
1 'polypeptide(L)'
;MKLVLYILATLLTPLTSSAACSGEVSGKSHNVAIEISDRGCEYSSVHIFFGKKNGEEGHFPVEEECTGDGDQFSCKANSRTPLAGKTYRLQKHGRDACDATGKTPGERFKCIKGCTKTGDAPMYLYITPYEC
;
A
#
# COMPACT_ATOMS: atom_id res chain seq x y z
N MET A 1 -43.00 23.91 -46.36
CA MET A 1 -41.58 24.10 -45.99
C MET A 1 -41.48 24.17 -44.47
N LYS A 2 -41.23 23.04 -43.81
CA LYS A 2 -40.92 22.90 -42.38
C LYS A 2 -40.12 21.61 -42.17
N LEU A 3 -39.40 21.55 -41.03
CA LEU A 3 -38.41 20.57 -40.54
C LEU A 3 -37.02 20.81 -41.13
N VAL A 4 -36.10 21.57 -40.50
CA VAL A 4 -35.54 21.47 -39.13
C VAL A 4 -35.02 20.07 -38.84
N LEU A 5 -33.86 19.74 -39.41
CA LEU A 5 -33.08 18.57 -39.04
C LEU A 5 -32.12 18.99 -37.92
N TYR A 6 -32.48 18.67 -36.68
CA TYR A 6 -31.62 18.85 -35.51
C TYR A 6 -30.43 17.91 -35.60
N ILE A 7 -29.24 18.49 -35.44
CA ILE A 7 -27.95 17.84 -35.31
C ILE A 7 -28.00 16.99 -34.03
N LEU A 8 -28.18 15.67 -34.17
CA LEU A 8 -28.04 14.74 -33.05
C LEU A 8 -26.54 14.45 -32.87
N ALA A 9 -25.83 15.43 -32.28
CA ALA A 9 -24.49 15.24 -31.77
C ALA A 9 -24.59 14.30 -30.56
N THR A 10 -24.48 12.99 -30.80
CA THR A 10 -24.31 12.00 -29.75
C THR A 10 -23.02 12.31 -29.01
N LEU A 11 -23.18 12.96 -27.85
CA LEU A 11 -22.20 13.09 -26.78
C LEU A 11 -21.68 11.69 -26.42
N LEU A 12 -20.58 11.28 -27.05
CA LEU A 12 -19.70 10.26 -26.50
C LEU A 12 -18.87 10.95 -25.41
N THR A 13 -19.44 11.11 -24.23
CA THR A 13 -18.67 11.49 -23.06
C THR A 13 -17.71 10.34 -22.75
N PRO A 14 -16.37 10.55 -22.81
CA PRO A 14 -15.45 9.54 -22.35
C PRO A 14 -15.71 9.32 -20.87
N LEU A 15 -16.09 8.09 -20.50
CA LEU A 15 -15.96 7.63 -19.13
C LEU A 15 -14.47 7.72 -18.82
N THR A 16 -14.06 8.75 -18.08
CA THR A 16 -12.74 8.80 -17.48
C THR A 16 -12.72 7.74 -16.39
N SER A 17 -12.41 6.51 -16.77
CA SER A 17 -12.01 5.46 -15.84
C SER A 17 -10.83 5.99 -15.05
N SER A 18 -11.11 6.42 -13.82
CA SER A 18 -10.11 6.87 -12.88
C SER A 18 -9.47 5.59 -12.35
N ALA A 19 -8.39 5.14 -12.97
CA ALA A 19 -7.56 4.08 -12.39
C ALA A 19 -7.14 4.56 -10.99
N ALA A 20 -7.47 3.78 -9.97
CA ALA A 20 -7.14 4.09 -8.59
C ALA A 20 -5.62 4.05 -8.41
N CYS A 21 -4.96 5.21 -8.42
CA CYS A 21 -3.52 5.35 -8.26
C CYS A 21 -3.10 5.33 -6.78
N SER A 22 -3.53 4.32 -6.03
CA SER A 22 -3.11 4.17 -4.63
C SER A 22 -2.50 2.79 -4.39
N GLY A 23 -1.20 2.77 -4.10
CA GLY A 23 -0.52 1.60 -3.56
C GLY A 23 -0.56 1.62 -2.03
N GLU A 24 -1.21 0.61 -1.43
CA GLU A 24 -1.29 0.46 0.02
C GLU A 24 -0.61 -0.83 0.48
N VAL A 25 0.18 -0.75 1.55
CA VAL A 25 0.85 -1.88 2.18
C VAL A 25 0.54 -1.85 3.67
N SER A 26 -0.11 -2.88 4.21
CA SER A 26 -0.55 -2.87 5.62
C SER A 26 -0.19 -4.14 6.37
N GLY A 27 0.02 -4.05 7.68
CA GLY A 27 0.28 -5.21 8.51
C GLY A 27 -0.10 -4.98 9.96
N LYS A 28 -0.47 -6.06 10.66
CA LYS A 28 -0.85 -6.00 12.07
C LYS A 28 -0.04 -7.00 12.88
N SER A 29 0.42 -6.57 14.05
CA SER A 29 1.00 -7.40 15.10
C SER A 29 0.05 -7.46 16.29
N HIS A 30 0.49 -8.10 17.38
CA HIS A 30 -0.27 -8.09 18.62
C HIS A 30 -0.42 -6.69 19.20
N ASN A 31 0.48 -5.74 18.92
CA ASN A 31 0.49 -4.44 19.61
C ASN A 31 0.37 -3.25 18.66
N VAL A 32 0.54 -3.44 17.36
CA VAL A 32 0.64 -2.37 16.35
C VAL A 32 -0.13 -2.73 15.09
N ALA A 33 -0.83 -1.76 14.50
CA ALA A 33 -1.21 -1.76 13.10
C ALA A 33 -0.30 -0.80 12.33
N ILE A 34 0.16 -1.20 11.15
CA ILE A 34 0.96 -0.42 10.21
C ILE A 34 0.20 -0.30 8.90
N GLU A 35 0.23 0.88 8.30
CA GLU A 35 -0.17 1.13 6.92
C GLU A 35 0.90 2.01 6.26
N ILE A 36 1.27 1.67 5.04
CA ILE A 36 2.20 2.39 4.19
C ILE A 36 1.45 2.72 2.91
N SER A 37 1.20 4.00 2.65
CA SER A 37 0.38 4.44 1.52
C SER A 37 0.98 5.68 0.87
N ASP A 38 0.83 5.78 -0.44
CA ASP A 38 1.10 6.98 -1.25
C ASP A 38 -0.06 8.02 -1.19
N ARG A 39 -1.08 7.74 -0.36
CA ARG A 39 -2.28 8.56 -0.14
C ARG A 39 -3.19 8.79 -1.35
N GLY A 40 -2.98 8.08 -2.46
CA GLY A 40 -3.86 8.12 -3.62
C GLY A 40 -3.82 9.46 -4.38
N CYS A 41 -3.33 9.41 -5.62
CA CYS A 41 -3.30 10.50 -6.60
C CYS A 41 -2.58 11.82 -6.21
N GLU A 42 -2.31 12.08 -4.92
CA GLU A 42 -1.41 13.14 -4.46
C GLU A 42 0.04 12.62 -4.52
N TYR A 43 0.59 12.62 -5.73
CA TYR A 43 1.97 12.25 -6.01
C TYR A 43 2.94 13.14 -5.20
N SER A 44 3.53 12.64 -4.13
CA SER A 44 4.95 12.93 -3.82
C SER A 44 5.54 12.21 -2.59
N SER A 45 4.75 11.65 -1.68
CA SER A 45 5.34 11.03 -0.47
C SER A 45 4.60 9.78 -0.01
N VAL A 46 5.37 8.73 0.27
CA VAL A 46 4.87 7.51 0.90
C VAL A 46 4.94 7.69 2.40
N HIS A 47 3.88 7.36 3.13
CA HIS A 47 3.80 7.59 4.57
C HIS A 47 3.62 6.30 5.36
N ILE A 48 4.22 6.21 6.55
CA ILE A 48 4.01 5.17 7.54
C ILE A 48 3.01 5.68 8.57
N PHE A 49 1.87 5.02 8.64
CA PHE A 49 0.86 5.16 9.68
C PHE A 49 1.01 4.03 10.67
N PHE A 50 0.90 4.34 11.95
CA PHE A 50 0.75 3.29 12.94
C PHE A 50 -0.17 3.69 14.08
N GLY A 51 -0.84 2.67 14.63
CA GLY A 51 -1.57 2.76 15.89
C GLY A 51 -1.17 1.62 16.81
N LYS A 52 -0.86 1.95 18.06
CA LYS A 52 -0.54 0.99 19.12
C LYS A 52 -1.77 0.73 20.00
N LYS A 53 -1.82 -0.44 20.65
CA LYS A 53 -2.90 -0.79 21.59
C LYS A 53 -3.07 0.16 22.78
N ASN A 54 -2.03 0.89 23.14
CA ASN A 54 -2.08 1.91 24.20
C ASN A 54 -2.68 3.25 23.73
N GLY A 55 -3.11 3.35 22.46
CA GLY A 55 -3.64 4.57 21.86
C GLY A 55 -2.58 5.52 21.29
N GLU A 56 -1.31 5.15 21.31
CA GLU A 56 -0.25 5.93 20.67
C GLU A 56 -0.31 5.74 19.15
N GLU A 57 -0.35 6.84 18.43
CA GLU A 57 -0.41 6.88 16.96
C GLU A 57 0.72 7.72 16.39
N GLY A 58 1.11 7.46 15.14
CA GLY A 58 2.16 8.21 14.47
C GLY A 58 2.02 8.20 12.96
N HIS A 59 2.54 9.26 12.35
CA HIS A 59 2.51 9.48 10.90
C HIS A 59 3.85 10.08 10.46
N PHE A 60 4.60 9.36 9.62
CA PHE A 60 5.95 9.73 9.24
C PHE A 60 6.19 9.47 7.74
N PRO A 61 6.92 10.32 7.02
CA PRO A 61 7.36 10.01 5.66
C PRO A 61 8.28 8.79 5.65
N VAL A 62 8.08 7.87 4.70
CA VAL A 62 8.88 6.63 4.60
C VAL A 62 10.35 6.97 4.37
N GLU A 63 10.65 7.96 3.54
CA GLU A 63 12.02 8.39 3.21
C GLU A 63 12.79 8.96 4.41
N GLU A 64 12.09 9.47 5.43
CA GLU A 64 12.71 9.92 6.67
C GLU A 64 13.10 8.75 7.58
N GLU A 65 12.37 7.65 7.51
CA GLU A 65 12.44 6.55 8.48
C GLU A 65 13.12 5.31 7.90
N CYS A 66 13.04 5.09 6.59
CA CYS A 66 13.45 3.90 5.87
C CYS A 66 14.10 4.20 4.52
N THR A 67 14.82 3.22 3.98
CA THR A 67 15.48 3.27 2.67
C THR A 67 15.26 1.95 1.95
N GLY A 68 15.08 1.95 0.63
CA GLY A 68 14.76 0.73 -0.12
C GLY A 68 14.79 0.91 -1.64
N ASP A 69 14.58 -0.19 -2.36
CA ASP A 69 14.71 -0.31 -3.82
C ASP A 69 13.52 -1.03 -4.48
N GLY A 70 12.35 -1.03 -3.84
CA GLY A 70 11.11 -1.66 -4.34
C GLY A 70 10.97 -3.13 -3.93
N ASP A 71 12.05 -3.92 -4.02
CA ASP A 71 12.05 -5.31 -3.58
C ASP A 71 12.41 -5.47 -2.10
N GLN A 72 13.08 -4.47 -1.52
CA GLN A 72 13.47 -4.49 -0.13
C GLN A 72 13.45 -3.08 0.46
N PHE A 73 13.12 -2.97 1.74
CA PHE A 73 13.37 -1.76 2.49
C PHE A 73 13.87 -2.05 3.91
N SER A 74 14.70 -1.15 4.42
CA SER A 74 15.26 -1.18 5.76
C SER A 74 15.04 0.14 6.47
N CYS A 75 14.56 0.08 7.71
CA CYS A 75 14.31 1.25 8.52
C CYS A 75 15.47 1.52 9.47
N LYS A 76 15.73 2.81 9.72
CA LYS A 76 16.81 3.28 10.59
C LYS A 76 16.64 2.68 11.99
N ALA A 77 17.76 2.38 12.66
CA ALA A 77 17.74 1.82 14.01
C ALA A 77 17.11 2.78 15.04
N ASN A 78 17.24 4.10 14.80
CA ASN A 78 16.66 5.18 15.58
C ASN A 78 15.38 5.76 14.95
N SER A 79 14.69 5.00 14.09
CA SER A 79 13.40 5.40 13.55
C SER A 79 12.38 5.64 14.67
N ARG A 80 11.47 6.59 14.45
CA ARG A 80 10.37 6.92 15.37
C ARG A 80 9.18 5.97 15.21
N THR A 81 9.22 5.08 14.22
CA THR A 81 8.15 4.14 13.93
C THR A 81 8.38 2.79 14.60
N PRO A 82 7.33 1.96 14.76
CA PRO A 82 7.48 0.57 15.18
C PRO A 82 8.35 -0.30 14.25
N LEU A 83 8.67 0.20 13.04
CA LEU A 83 9.54 -0.47 12.08
C LEU A 83 11.04 -0.20 12.35
N ALA A 84 11.40 0.50 13.43
CA ALA A 84 12.79 0.80 13.76
C ALA A 84 13.71 -0.43 13.77
N GLY A 85 14.81 -0.33 13.04
CA GLY A 85 15.83 -1.38 12.88
C GLY A 85 15.33 -2.64 12.18
N LYS A 86 14.17 -2.61 11.50
CA LYS A 86 13.63 -3.75 10.76
C LYS A 86 14.01 -3.70 9.28
N THR A 87 14.13 -4.88 8.68
CA THR A 87 14.29 -5.04 7.23
C THR A 87 13.22 -5.97 6.69
N TYR A 88 12.57 -5.53 5.62
CA TYR A 88 11.53 -6.25 4.92
C TYR A 88 11.92 -6.50 3.48
N ARG A 89 11.54 -7.66 2.94
CA ARG A 89 11.76 -8.05 1.55
C ARG A 89 10.47 -8.52 0.92
N LEU A 90 10.23 -8.09 -0.32
CA LEU A 90 9.12 -8.52 -1.16
C LEU A 90 9.19 -10.03 -1.35
N GLN A 91 8.08 -10.69 -1.11
CA GLN A 91 7.91 -12.12 -1.25
C GLN A 91 6.58 -12.37 -1.94
N LYS A 92 6.60 -13.23 -2.97
CA LYS A 92 5.38 -13.77 -3.55
C LYS A 92 4.55 -14.49 -2.49
N HIS A 93 3.26 -14.20 -2.47
CA HIS A 93 2.28 -14.72 -1.52
C HIS A 93 0.93 -14.97 -2.20
N GLY A 94 0.76 -16.15 -2.78
CA GLY A 94 -0.48 -16.50 -3.46
C GLY A 94 -0.22 -17.52 -4.55
N ARG A 95 -1.19 -17.69 -5.44
CA ARG A 95 -1.04 -18.50 -6.67
C ARG A 95 -0.55 -17.59 -7.80
N ASP A 96 0.18 -18.14 -8.77
CA ASP A 96 0.74 -17.39 -9.91
C ASP A 96 -0.32 -16.82 -10.89
N ALA A 97 -1.59 -17.14 -10.69
CA ALA A 97 -2.71 -16.66 -11.50
C ALA A 97 -3.79 -16.02 -10.62
N CYS A 98 -4.56 -15.11 -11.22
CA CYS A 98 -5.71 -14.50 -10.56
C CYS A 98 -6.66 -15.57 -10.04
N ASP A 99 -7.17 -15.39 -8.82
CA ASP A 99 -8.21 -16.27 -8.32
C ASP A 99 -9.53 -16.07 -9.08
N ALA A 100 -10.51 -16.94 -8.82
CA ALA A 100 -11.82 -16.87 -9.47
C ALA A 100 -12.60 -15.55 -9.18
N THR A 101 -12.06 -14.68 -8.31
CA THR A 101 -12.61 -13.36 -7.99
C THR A 101 -11.85 -12.21 -8.64
N GLY A 102 -10.87 -12.48 -9.53
CA GLY A 102 -10.08 -11.44 -10.19
C GLY A 102 -9.02 -10.82 -9.28
N LYS A 103 -8.53 -11.54 -8.27
CA LYS A 103 -7.48 -11.03 -7.38
C LYS A 103 -6.11 -11.60 -7.78
N THR A 104 -5.16 -10.69 -8.01
CA THR A 104 -3.78 -10.98 -8.41
C THR A 104 -3.04 -11.88 -7.40
N PRO A 105 -1.96 -12.58 -7.83
CA PRO A 105 -1.02 -13.21 -6.92
C PRO A 105 -0.60 -12.20 -5.86
N GLY A 106 -0.99 -12.43 -4.61
CA GLY A 106 -0.64 -11.48 -3.55
C GLY A 106 0.88 -11.34 -3.45
N GLU A 107 1.37 -10.11 -3.37
CA GLU A 107 2.73 -9.87 -2.91
C GLU A 107 2.68 -9.38 -1.48
N ARG A 108 3.72 -9.68 -0.71
CA ARG A 108 3.85 -9.18 0.66
C ARG A 108 5.29 -8.90 0.99
N PHE A 109 5.51 -7.92 1.83
CA PHE A 109 6.80 -7.70 2.46
C PHE A 109 6.92 -8.61 3.70
N LYS A 110 7.88 -9.54 3.67
CA LYS A 110 8.24 -10.36 4.82
C LYS A 110 9.40 -9.73 5.56
N CYS A 111 9.29 -9.62 6.87
CA CYS A 111 10.42 -9.20 7.68
C CYS A 111 11.52 -10.27 7.71
N ILE A 112 12.74 -9.88 7.34
CA ILE A 112 13.92 -10.76 7.28
C ILE A 112 14.96 -10.43 8.34
N LYS A 113 14.88 -9.25 8.97
CA LYS A 113 15.80 -8.82 10.04
C LYS A 113 15.09 -7.95 11.06
N GLY A 114 15.42 -8.16 12.33
CA GLY A 114 14.96 -7.34 13.44
C GLY A 114 13.55 -7.66 13.96
N CYS A 115 12.71 -8.38 13.20
CA CYS A 115 11.40 -8.82 13.71
C CYS A 115 11.52 -10.10 14.52
N THR A 116 11.01 -10.07 15.74
CA THR A 116 10.78 -11.26 16.56
C THR A 116 9.32 -11.67 16.41
N LYS A 117 9.01 -12.96 16.57
CA LYS A 117 7.61 -13.45 16.55
C LYS A 117 6.71 -12.76 17.58
N THR A 118 7.30 -12.20 18.63
CA THR A 118 6.63 -11.52 19.76
C THR A 118 6.83 -10.00 19.76
N GLY A 119 7.54 -9.44 18.77
CA GLY A 119 7.87 -8.02 18.72
C GLY A 119 6.69 -7.15 18.29
N ASP A 120 6.83 -5.85 18.50
CA ASP A 120 5.79 -4.88 18.16
C ASP A 120 5.59 -4.71 16.65
N ALA A 121 6.60 -4.99 15.82
CA ALA A 121 6.51 -4.88 14.37
C ALA A 121 5.85 -6.12 13.73
N PRO A 122 4.95 -5.97 12.73
CA PRO A 122 4.36 -7.11 12.02
C PRO A 122 5.41 -7.95 11.28
N MET A 123 5.27 -9.28 11.31
CA MET A 123 6.13 -10.18 10.52
C MET A 123 5.91 -10.04 9.00
N TYR A 124 4.71 -9.64 8.60
CA TYR A 124 4.29 -9.48 7.22
C TYR A 124 3.57 -8.15 7.06
N LEU A 125 3.85 -7.44 5.98
CA LEU A 125 3.04 -6.35 5.47
C LEU A 125 2.49 -6.78 4.10
N TYR A 126 1.17 -6.82 3.99
CA TYR A 126 0.45 -7.24 2.80
C TYR A 126 0.22 -6.06 1.90
N ILE A 127 0.49 -6.24 0.61
CA ILE A 127 0.17 -5.24 -0.40
C ILE A 127 -1.31 -5.41 -0.73
N THR A 128 -2.09 -4.34 -0.66
CA THR A 128 -3.49 -4.35 -1.08
C THR A 128 -3.53 -4.77 -2.56
N PRO A 129 -4.28 -5.83 -2.92
CA PRO A 129 -4.25 -6.33 -4.28
C PRO A 129 -4.77 -5.27 -5.24
N TYR A 130 -4.04 -5.04 -6.33
CA TYR A 130 -4.60 -4.41 -7.51
C TYR A 130 -5.59 -5.38 -8.16
N GLU A 131 -6.73 -4.86 -8.64
CA GLU A 131 -7.64 -5.62 -9.50
C GLU A 131 -6.85 -6.19 -10.70
N CYS A 132 -7.05 -7.47 -11.01
CA CYS A 132 -6.86 -8.02 -12.35
C CYS A 132 -8.23 -8.33 -12.96
#